data_AF-A0A7C5XTK4-F1
#
_entry.id   AF-A0A7C5XTK4-F1
#
_cell.length_a   1.000
_cell.length_b   1.000
_cell.length_c   1.000
_cell.angle_alpha   90.00
_cell.angle_beta   90.00
_cell.angle_gamma   90.00
#
_symmetry.space_group_name_H-M   'P 1'
#
loop_
_entity.id
_entity.type
_entity.pdbx_description
1 polymer ?
#
loop_
_entity_poly.entity_id
_entity_poly.type
_entity_poly.pdbx_seq_one_letter_code
_entity_poly.pdbx_strand_id
1 'polypeptide(L)' 'RFRRRLARRGVNAAPSDAPWAYARRAERRLPRHAAAIRRITALYVAARYAPRPDPRAVRALERAVARFRP' A
#
# COMPACT_ATOMS: atom_id res chain seq x y z
N ARG A 1 1.61 -9.05 -2.97
CA ARG A 1 1.96 -9.45 -1.58
C ARG A 1 1.31 -8.55 -0.53
N PHE A 2 1.42 -7.22 -0.63
CA PHE A 2 0.80 -6.25 0.28
C PHE A 2 -0.72 -6.46 0.50
N ARG A 3 -1.53 -6.43 -0.58
CA ARG A 3 -2.98 -6.71 -0.51
C ARG A 3 -3.34 -8.04 0.18
N ARG A 4 -2.56 -9.10 -0.08
CA ARG A 4 -2.78 -10.41 0.57
C ARG A 4 -2.52 -10.37 2.07
N ARG A 5 -1.50 -9.63 2.52
CA ARG A 5 -1.21 -9.47 3.97
C ARG A 5 -2.31 -8.67 4.67
N LEU A 6 -2.81 -7.62 4.02
CA LEU A 6 -3.94 -6.84 4.52
C LEU A 6 -5.26 -7.64 4.53
N ALA A 7 -5.52 -8.46 3.51
CA ALA A 7 -6.68 -9.35 3.48
C ALA A 7 -6.69 -10.35 4.65
N ARG A 8 -5.52 -10.92 5.00
CA ARG A 8 -5.37 -11.77 6.21
C ARG A 8 -5.69 -11.05 7.52
N ARG A 9 -5.65 -9.72 7.53
CA ARG A 9 -6.04 -8.87 8.67
C ARG A 9 -7.47 -8.34 8.54
N GLY A 10 -8.27 -8.92 7.64
CA GLY A 10 -9.67 -8.55 7.40
C GLY A 10 -9.86 -7.34 6.49
N VAL A 11 -8.82 -6.86 5.81
CA VAL A 11 -8.91 -5.72 4.89
C VAL A 11 -8.91 -6.21 3.45
N ASN A 12 -10.09 -6.59 2.98
CA ASN A 12 -10.31 -7.02 1.60
C ASN A 12 -10.42 -5.83 0.66
N ALA A 13 -9.89 -5.96 -0.55
CA ALA A 13 -9.96 -4.94 -1.60
C ALA A 13 -11.19 -5.20 -2.48
N ALA A 14 -12.00 -4.18 -2.74
CA ALA A 14 -13.03 -4.25 -3.75
C ALA A 14 -12.40 -4.09 -5.16
N PRO A 15 -13.03 -4.63 -6.23
CA PRO A 15 -12.55 -4.46 -7.59
C PRO A 15 -12.42 -2.99 -8.02
N SER A 16 -13.35 -2.16 -7.57
CA SER A 16 -13.43 -0.73 -7.90
C SER A 16 -12.78 0.19 -6.86
N ASP A 17 -12.07 -0.35 -5.86
CA ASP A 17 -11.43 0.48 -4.85
C ASP A 17 -10.27 1.29 -5.47
N ALA A 18 -10.36 2.62 -5.34
CA ALA A 18 -9.19 3.47 -5.54
C ALA A 18 -8.08 3.08 -4.52
N PRO A 19 -6.79 3.14 -4.90
CA PRO A 19 -5.69 2.77 -4.02
C PRO A 19 -5.73 3.47 -2.65
N TRP A 20 -6.07 4.76 -2.64
CA TRP A 20 -6.21 5.56 -1.42
C TRP A 20 -7.42 5.18 -0.58
N ALA A 21 -8.55 4.82 -1.20
CA ALA A 21 -9.73 4.38 -0.48
C ALA A 21 -9.47 3.05 0.25
N TYR A 22 -8.81 2.11 -0.43
CA TYR A 22 -8.34 0.87 0.17
C TYR A 22 -7.36 1.11 1.32
N ALA A 23 -6.36 1.97 1.10
CA ALA A 23 -5.36 2.31 2.11
C ALA A 23 -5.97 2.93 3.37
N ARG A 24 -6.88 3.91 3.21
CA ARG A 24 -7.56 4.57 4.33
C ARG A 24 -8.36 3.59 5.19
N ARG A 25 -8.99 2.59 4.57
CA ARG A 25 -9.67 1.51 5.31
C ARG A 25 -8.68 0.62 6.06
N ALA A 26 -7.55 0.29 5.44
CA ALA A 26 -6.48 -0.46 6.07
C ALA A 26 -5.87 0.29 7.27
N GLU A 27 -5.64 1.59 7.15
CA GLU A 27 -5.10 2.46 8.21
C GLU A 27 -6.02 2.48 9.43
N ARG A 28 -7.34 2.62 9.23
CA ARG A 28 -8.31 2.56 10.34
C ARG A 28 -8.35 1.20 11.04
N ARG A 29 -8.20 0.11 10.29
CA ARG A 29 -8.23 -1.25 10.85
C ARG A 29 -6.92 -1.63 11.53
N LEU A 30 -5.80 -1.07 11.09
CA LEU A 30 -4.46 -1.34 11.61
C LEU A 30 -3.74 -0.03 11.98
N PRO A 31 -4.16 0.68 13.05
CA PRO A 31 -3.63 2.01 13.39
C PRO A 31 -2.11 2.01 13.62
N ARG A 32 -1.59 0.94 14.27
CA ARG A 32 -0.14 0.74 14.50
C ARG A 32 0.67 0.67 13.20
N HIS A 33 0.04 0.31 12.09
CA HIS A 33 0.66 0.15 10.78
C HIS A 33 0.30 1.27 9.80
N ALA A 34 -0.49 2.26 10.23
CA ALA A 34 -1.06 3.27 9.34
C ALA A 34 0.02 4.06 8.57
N ALA A 35 1.09 4.47 9.23
CA ALA A 35 2.20 5.17 8.59
C ALA A 35 2.88 4.33 7.49
N ALA A 36 3.07 3.03 7.73
CA ALA A 36 3.66 2.12 6.75
C ALA A 36 2.71 1.88 5.55
N ILE A 37 1.41 1.71 5.82
CA ILE A 37 0.38 1.55 4.78
C ILE A 37 0.32 2.79 3.87
N ARG A 38 0.31 3.98 4.47
CA ARG A 38 0.32 5.26 3.76
C ARG A 38 1.56 5.40 2.87
N ARG A 39 2.75 5.08 3.41
CA ARG A 39 4.01 5.11 2.66
C ARG A 39 4.01 4.15 1.47
N ILE A 40 3.56 2.91 1.67
CA ILE A 40 3.49 1.90 0.61
C ILE A 40 2.52 2.35 -0.49
N THR A 41 1.37 2.91 -0.09
CA THR A 41 0.36 3.42 -1.04
C THR A 41 0.90 4.58 -1.87
N ALA A 42 1.57 5.54 -1.24
CA ALA A 42 2.19 6.66 -1.94
C ALA A 42 3.25 6.19 -2.95
N LEU A 43 4.11 5.23 -2.56
CA LEU A 43 5.12 4.66 -3.45
C LEU A 43 4.50 3.89 -4.61
N TYR A 44 3.40 3.16 -4.38
CA TYR A 44 2.65 2.49 -5.43
C TYR A 44 2.03 3.49 -6.41
N VAL A 45 1.44 4.58 -5.91
CA VAL A 45 0.84 5.60 -6.76
C VAL A 45 1.90 6.30 -7.61
N ALA A 46 3.02 6.69 -7.01
CA ALA A 46 4.16 7.27 -7.73
C ALA A 46 4.77 6.31 -8.75
N ALA A 47 4.84 5.01 -8.43
CA ALA A 47 5.39 4.01 -9.36
C ALA A 47 4.44 3.69 -10.52
N ARG A 48 3.13 3.72 -10.31
CA ARG A 48 2.14 3.25 -11.30
C ARG A 48 1.44 4.36 -12.08
N TYR A 49 1.17 5.49 -11.44
CA TYR A 49 0.34 6.56 -12.01
C TYR A 49 1.12 7.86 -12.25
N ALA A 50 2.43 7.92 -11.94
CA ALA A 50 3.21 9.10 -12.28
C ALA A 50 3.45 9.18 -13.80
N PRO A 51 3.37 10.38 -14.42
CA PRO A 51 3.67 10.57 -15.84
C PRO A 51 5.07 10.11 -16.25
N ARG A 52 6.02 10.16 -15.31
CA ARG A 52 7.38 9.62 -15.45
C ARG A 52 7.64 8.69 -14.26
N PRO A 53 7.54 7.36 -14.44
CA PRO A 53 7.77 6.40 -13.37
C PRO A 53 9.23 6.50 -12.89
N ASP A 54 9.44 6.79 -11.60
CA ASP A 54 10.79 6.76 -11.01
C ASP A 54 11.17 5.31 -10.65
N PRO A 55 12.23 4.73 -11.25
CA PRO A 55 12.70 3.39 -10.88
C PRO A 55 13.07 3.26 -9.40
N ARG A 56 13.44 4.37 -8.73
CA ARG A 56 13.70 4.41 -7.30
C ARG A 56 12.41 4.19 -6.49
N ALA A 57 11.27 4.66 -6.97
CA ALA A 57 9.97 4.46 -6.32
C ALA A 57 9.57 2.98 -6.31
N VAL A 58 9.81 2.24 -7.41
CA VAL A 58 9.58 0.78 -7.47
C VAL A 58 10.45 0.05 -6.46
N ARG A 59 11.78 0.33 -6.45
CA ARG A 59 12.69 -0.30 -5.48
C ARG A 59 12.36 0.06 -4.03
N ALA A 60 11.89 1.28 -3.78
CA ALA A 60 11.45 1.70 -2.45
C ALA A 60 10.14 1.00 -2.05
N LEU A 61 9.20 0.82 -3.00
CA LEU A 61 7.95 0.10 -2.80
C LEU A 61 8.22 -1.36 -2.41
N GLU A 62 9.06 -2.06 -3.16
CA GLU A 62 9.41 -3.45 -2.88
C GLU A 62 10.02 -3.63 -1.49
N ARG A 63 10.97 -2.76 -1.12
CA ARG A 63 11.58 -2.75 0.22
C ARG A 63 10.57 -2.48 1.33
N ALA A 64 9.68 -1.50 1.12
CA ALA A 64 8.63 -1.18 2.09
C ALA A 64 7.65 -2.34 2.25
N VAL A 65 7.22 -2.96 1.15
CA VAL A 65 6.37 -4.15 1.18
C VAL A 65 7.08 -5.33 1.82
N ALA A 66 8.38 -5.55 1.58
CA ALA A 66 9.12 -6.63 2.21
C ALA A 66 9.17 -6.50 3.74
N ARG A 67 9.44 -5.29 4.25
CA ARG A 67 9.52 -4.98 5.70
C ARG A 67 8.17 -4.92 6.39
N PHE A 68 7.07 -4.78 5.64
CA PHE A 68 5.73 -4.68 6.20
C PHE A 68 5.23 -5.99 6.81
N ARG A 69 5.15 -6.09 8.13
CA ARG A 69 4.61 -7.25 8.87
C ARG A 69 3.35 -6.86 9.66
N PRO A 70 2.21 -6.68 8.98
CA PRO A 70 0.95 -6.23 9.58
C PRO A 70 0.27 -7.30 10.40
#